data_AF-A0A964Y6Z0-F1
#
_entry.id   AF-A0A964Y6Z0-F1
#
_cell.length_a   1.000
_cell.length_b   1.000
_cell.length_c   1.000
_cell.angle_alpha   90.00
_cell.angle_beta   90.00
_cell.angle_gamma   90.00
#
_symmetry.space_group_name_H-M   'P 1'
#
loop_
_entity.id
_entity.type
_entity.pdbx_description
1 polymer ?
#
loop_
_entity_poly.entity_id
_entity_poly.type
_entity_poly.pdbx_seq_one_letter_code
_entity_poly.pdbx_strand_id
1 'polypeptide(L)'
;MPGLFIKPHFNFLYVSGDDSYYYYNNGYQYSVQNDKLVKNEIKQLENQNYNPPRVESKLYIYDVAKNEAKEISFTEAQNLNLDSSVKSPDDFEVVYGSRDSGFFPFFWGGGTDYNARYLSGHNVSKKLNLQLNGGSYYNNFRFIGWVK
;
A
#
# COMPACT_ATOMS: atom_id res chain seq x y z
N MET A 1 -12.43 23.24 -24.48
CA MET A 1 -12.57 23.33 -23.01
C MET A 1 -11.22 22.96 -22.40
N PRO A 2 -10.62 23.78 -21.52
CA PRO A 2 -9.34 23.42 -20.91
C PRO A 2 -9.56 22.28 -19.93
N GLY A 3 -8.75 21.24 -20.02
CA GLY A 3 -8.88 20.01 -19.24
C GLY A 3 -8.72 20.26 -17.75
N LEU A 4 -9.69 19.81 -16.96
CA LEU A 4 -9.51 19.59 -15.53
C LEU A 4 -8.33 18.62 -15.38
N PHE A 5 -7.22 19.08 -14.83
CA PHE A 5 -6.17 18.20 -14.36
C PHE A 5 -6.71 17.48 -13.12
N ILE A 6 -7.28 16.29 -13.33
CA ILE A 6 -7.72 15.43 -12.23
C ILE A 6 -6.45 14.95 -11.52
N LYS A 7 -6.28 15.43 -10.29
CA LYS A 7 -5.15 15.07 -9.44
C LYS A 7 -5.68 14.16 -8.33
N PRO A 8 -4.91 13.13 -7.94
CA PRO A 8 -5.28 12.32 -6.80
C PRO A 8 -5.04 13.12 -5.51
N HIS A 9 -6.00 13.11 -4.59
CA HIS A 9 -5.94 13.86 -3.34
C HIS A 9 -6.05 12.99 -2.09
N PHE A 10 -6.54 11.76 -2.22
CA PHE A 10 -6.76 10.89 -1.08
C PHE A 10 -5.48 10.16 -0.68
N ASN A 11 -5.07 10.37 0.56
CA ASN A 11 -4.01 9.60 1.19
C ASN A 11 -4.46 8.15 1.39
N PHE A 12 -3.51 7.23 1.56
CA PHE A 12 -3.83 5.85 1.85
C PHE A 12 -2.93 5.24 2.91
N LEU A 13 -3.46 4.25 3.60
CA LEU A 13 -2.73 3.42 4.54
C LEU A 13 -2.27 2.15 3.83
N TYR A 14 -1.01 1.78 4.04
CA TYR A 14 -0.48 0.51 3.60
C TYR A 14 0.41 -0.11 4.68
N VAL A 15 0.60 -1.42 4.58
CA VAL A 15 1.53 -2.18 5.41
C VAL A 15 2.74 -2.52 4.56
N SER A 16 3.92 -2.41 5.16
CA SER A 16 5.14 -2.97 4.60
C SER A 16 5.78 -3.99 5.53
N GLY A 17 6.06 -5.16 4.97
CA GLY A 17 6.72 -6.28 5.60
C GLY A 17 6.80 -7.41 4.59
N ASP A 18 7.74 -8.32 4.78
CA ASP A 18 7.90 -9.46 3.87
C ASP A 18 6.63 -10.34 3.91
N ASP A 19 5.91 -10.46 2.80
CA ASP A 19 4.66 -11.25 2.70
C ASP A 19 4.84 -12.70 3.11
N SER A 20 6.03 -13.27 2.87
CA SER A 20 6.32 -14.64 3.33
C SER A 20 6.31 -14.74 4.84
N TYR A 21 6.54 -13.64 5.55
CA TYR A 21 6.45 -13.53 7.01
C TYR A 21 5.13 -12.94 7.48
N TYR A 22 4.45 -12.14 6.65
CA TYR A 22 3.16 -11.53 6.99
C TYR A 22 2.08 -12.59 7.25
N TYR A 23 2.03 -13.63 6.42
CA TYR A 23 1.09 -14.75 6.61
C TYR A 23 1.59 -15.78 7.62
N TYR A 24 2.90 -16.05 7.64
CA TYR A 24 3.47 -17.16 8.40
C TYR A 24 4.05 -16.81 9.77
N ASN A 25 4.28 -15.55 10.13
CA ASN A 25 5.01 -15.23 11.38
C ASN A 25 4.35 -14.25 12.31
N ASN A 26 3.53 -13.34 11.79
CA ASN A 26 3.03 -12.27 12.65
C ASN A 26 1.79 -12.67 13.43
N GLY A 27 1.13 -13.81 13.15
CA GLY A 27 -0.07 -14.25 13.88
C GLY A 27 -1.24 -13.26 13.79
N TYR A 28 -1.09 -12.17 13.04
CA TYR A 28 -2.03 -11.07 12.95
C TYR A 28 -2.13 -10.55 11.52
N GLN A 29 -3.34 -10.16 11.12
CA GLN A 29 -3.65 -9.54 9.85
C GLN A 29 -4.40 -8.23 10.07
N TYR A 30 -3.90 -7.16 9.44
CA TYR A 30 -4.60 -5.89 9.39
C TYR A 30 -5.74 -5.91 8.36
N SER A 31 -6.88 -5.38 8.75
CA SER A 31 -8.07 -5.19 7.90
C SER A 31 -8.80 -3.91 8.30
N VAL A 32 -9.71 -3.44 7.45
CA VAL A 32 -10.63 -2.35 7.79
C VAL A 32 -11.98 -2.94 8.18
N GLN A 33 -12.51 -2.57 9.35
CA GLN A 33 -13.87 -2.90 9.80
C GLN A 33 -14.49 -1.65 10.41
N ASN A 34 -15.73 -1.33 10.05
CA ASN A 34 -16.43 -0.12 10.50
C ASN A 34 -15.58 1.15 10.32
N ASP A 35 -14.97 1.31 9.14
CA ASP A 35 -14.05 2.39 8.78
C ASP A 35 -12.80 2.51 9.66
N LYS A 36 -12.46 1.48 10.45
CA LYS A 36 -11.33 1.49 11.39
C LYS A 36 -10.36 0.36 11.13
N LEU A 37 -9.08 0.61 11.42
CA LEU A 37 -8.06 -0.44 11.37
C LEU A 37 -8.29 -1.46 12.50
N VAL A 38 -8.37 -2.73 12.12
CA VAL A 38 -8.48 -3.87 13.06
C VAL A 38 -7.33 -4.82 12.82
N LYS A 39 -6.79 -5.36 13.92
CA LYS A 39 -5.76 -6.39 13.94
C LYS A 39 -6.44 -7.72 14.29
N ASN A 40 -6.57 -8.61 13.31
CA ASN A 40 -7.20 -9.91 13.49
C ASN A 40 -6.15 -10.98 13.77
N GLU A 41 -6.35 -11.80 14.79
CA GLU A 41 -5.52 -12.97 15.03
C GLU A 41 -5.78 -14.06 14.00
N ILE A 42 -4.70 -14.64 13.48
CA ILE A 42 -4.75 -15.80 12.59
C ILE A 42 -4.23 -16.99 13.38
N LYS A 43 -5.08 -18.00 13.57
CA LYS A 43 -4.63 -19.28 14.15
C LYS A 43 -3.72 -19.97 13.17
N GLN A 44 -2.43 -20.06 13.51
CA GLN A 44 -1.48 -20.85 12.75
C GLN A 44 -1.52 -22.31 13.19
N LEU A 45 -1.37 -23.21 12.23
CA LEU A 45 -0.94 -24.58 12.49
C LEU A 45 0.53 -24.50 12.90
N GLU A 46 0.83 -24.72 14.19
CA GLU A 46 2.20 -24.82 14.69
C GLU A 46 2.98 -25.86 13.88
N ASN A 47 3.87 -25.41 13.00
CA ASN A 47 4.86 -26.27 12.40
C ASN A 47 6.09 -26.25 13.31
N GLN A 48 6.16 -27.21 14.24
CA GLN A 48 7.16 -27.27 15.33
C GLN A 48 8.63 -27.26 14.86
N ASN A 49 8.89 -27.50 13.57
CA ASN A 49 10.23 -27.61 12.98
C ASN A 49 10.73 -26.36 12.27
N TYR A 50 9.94 -25.27 12.20
CA TYR A 50 10.34 -24.06 11.50
C TYR A 50 10.02 -22.83 12.34
N ASN A 51 11.07 -22.14 12.80
CA ASN A 51 10.98 -20.87 13.53
C ASN A 51 11.58 -19.78 12.64
N PRO A 52 10.78 -19.12 11.80
CA PRO A 52 11.28 -18.08 10.91
C PRO A 52 11.63 -16.83 11.73
N PRO A 53 12.57 -15.99 11.27
CA PRO A 53 12.81 -14.70 11.90
C PRO A 53 11.53 -13.86 11.91
N ARG A 54 11.10 -13.40 13.10
CA ARG A 54 9.94 -12.51 13.23
C ARG A 54 10.31 -11.13 12.70
N VAL A 55 9.94 -10.83 11.47
CA VAL A 55 10.03 -9.47 10.91
C VAL A 55 8.72 -8.76 11.19
N GLU A 56 8.77 -7.76 12.08
CA GLU A 56 7.60 -6.94 12.37
C GLU A 56 7.20 -6.13 11.15
N SER A 57 5.92 -6.24 10.78
CA SER A 57 5.35 -5.41 9.71
C SER A 57 5.10 -3.99 10.21
N LYS A 58 5.45 -3.03 9.38
CA LYS A 58 5.33 -1.60 9.66
C LYS A 58 4.14 -1.00 8.93
N LEU A 59 3.46 -0.05 9.57
CA LEU A 59 2.35 0.69 8.99
C LEU A 59 2.84 2.03 8.47
N TYR A 60 2.38 2.40 7.29
CA TYR A 60 2.74 3.64 6.63
C TYR A 60 1.51 4.36 6.11
N ILE A 61 1.42 5.65 6.41
CA ILE A 61 0.50 6.56 5.71
C ILE A 61 1.22 7.18 4.51
N TYR A 62 0.58 7.14 3.35
CA TYR A 62 1.09 7.72 2.13
C TYR A 62 0.42 9.07 1.87
N ASP A 63 1.21 10.14 1.83
CA ASP A 63 0.80 11.48 1.43
C ASP A 63 0.92 11.60 -0.09
N VAL A 64 -0.22 11.58 -0.78
CA VAL A 64 -0.26 11.61 -2.25
C VAL A 64 0.16 12.97 -2.80
N ALA A 65 -0.14 14.05 -2.07
CA ALA A 65 0.21 15.41 -2.49
C ALA A 65 1.74 15.61 -2.46
N LYS A 66 2.40 15.07 -1.43
CA LYS A 66 3.86 15.14 -1.28
C LYS A 66 4.61 14.02 -1.97
N ASN A 67 3.92 12.94 -2.35
CA ASN A 67 4.51 11.72 -2.89
C ASN A 67 5.48 11.05 -1.90
N GLU A 68 5.07 10.96 -0.64
CA GLU A 68 5.94 10.48 0.45
C GLU A 68 5.17 9.53 1.38
N ALA A 69 5.89 8.55 1.93
CA ALA A 69 5.37 7.66 2.96
C ALA A 69 5.94 8.04 4.33
N LYS A 70 5.10 7.99 5.37
CA LYS A 70 5.50 8.18 6.76
C LYS A 70 5.08 6.98 7.59
N GLU A 71 6.02 6.44 8.37
CA GLU A 71 5.73 5.38 9.34
C GLU A 71 4.81 5.91 10.43
N ILE A 72 3.79 5.13 10.78
CA ILE A 72 2.86 5.45 11.86
C ILE A 72 2.63 4.23 12.75
N SER A 73 2.31 4.48 14.02
CA SER A 73 1.93 3.42 14.96
C SER A 73 0.54 2.87 14.67
N PHE A 74 0.26 1.68 15.20
CA PHE A 74 -1.08 1.08 15.11
C PHE A 74 -2.16 1.97 15.75
N THR A 75 -1.87 2.55 16.92
CA THR A 75 -2.80 3.44 17.63
C THR A 75 -3.13 4.70 16.82
N GLU A 76 -2.13 5.29 16.15
CA GLU A 76 -2.37 6.41 15.22
C GLU A 76 -3.22 5.97 14.03
N ALA A 77 -2.93 4.80 13.45
CA ALA A 77 -3.67 4.26 12.32
C ALA A 77 -5.13 3.92 12.66
N GLN A 78 -5.41 3.50 13.90
CA GLN A 78 -6.79 3.29 14.38
C GLN A 78 -7.61 4.57 14.49
N ASN A 79 -6.96 5.72 14.68
CA ASN A 79 -7.66 7.00 14.73
C ASN A 79 -8.11 7.47 13.34
N LEU A 80 -7.57 6.91 12.26
CA LEU A 80 -7.96 7.22 10.89
C LEU A 80 -9.36 6.67 10.57
N ASN A 81 -10.06 7.31 9.63
CA ASN A 81 -11.23 6.74 8.97
C ASN A 81 -10.77 6.17 7.63
N LEU A 82 -10.98 4.87 7.43
CA LEU A 82 -10.42 4.12 6.31
C LEU A 82 -11.51 3.58 5.39
N ASP A 83 -11.29 3.71 4.08
CA ASP A 83 -12.06 3.04 3.04
C ASP A 83 -11.26 1.87 2.46
N SER A 84 -11.77 0.65 2.57
CA SER A 84 -11.10 -0.52 1.97
C SER A 84 -11.38 -0.71 0.47
N SER A 85 -12.13 0.21 -0.15
CA SER A 85 -12.42 0.18 -1.58
C SER A 85 -11.14 0.16 -2.41
N VAL A 86 -11.15 -0.62 -3.49
CA VAL A 86 -10.02 -0.72 -4.44
C VAL A 86 -9.69 0.65 -5.04
N LYS A 87 -10.74 1.45 -5.28
CA LYS A 87 -10.64 2.81 -5.79
C LYS A 87 -10.86 3.82 -4.68
N SER A 88 -10.11 4.90 -4.75
CA SER A 88 -10.33 6.10 -3.95
C SER A 88 -11.63 6.80 -4.36
N PRO A 89 -12.14 7.73 -3.54
CA PRO A 89 -13.31 8.53 -3.90
C PRO A 89 -13.13 9.39 -5.16
N ASP A 90 -11.89 9.61 -5.61
CA ASP A 90 -11.55 10.29 -6.88
C ASP A 90 -11.21 9.31 -8.02
N ASP A 91 -11.60 8.03 -7.92
CA ASP A 91 -11.45 6.98 -8.94
C ASP A 91 -9.99 6.62 -9.29
N PHE A 92 -9.07 6.78 -8.34
CA PHE A 92 -7.70 6.29 -8.44
C PHE A 92 -7.51 4.96 -7.71
N GLU A 93 -6.61 4.13 -8.22
CA GLU A 93 -6.26 2.84 -7.64
C GLU A 93 -4.74 2.66 -7.58
N VAL A 94 -4.28 1.88 -6.59
CA VAL A 94 -2.87 1.51 -6.49
C VAL A 94 -2.64 0.23 -7.29
N VAL A 95 -1.87 0.33 -8.36
CA VAL A 95 -1.59 -0.77 -9.29
C VAL A 95 -0.12 -1.15 -9.31
N TYR A 96 0.15 -2.39 -9.72
CA TYR A 96 1.50 -2.88 -9.97
C TYR A 96 2.05 -2.30 -11.27
N GLY A 97 3.35 -2.02 -11.30
CA GLY A 97 4.06 -1.78 -12.53
C GLY A 97 4.08 -3.03 -13.40
N SER A 98 3.18 -3.12 -14.36
CA SER A 98 3.35 -3.98 -15.54
C SER A 98 3.22 -3.11 -16.78
N ARG A 99 3.91 -3.47 -17.86
CA ARG A 99 3.90 -2.69 -19.11
C ARG A 99 2.46 -2.41 -19.56
N ASP A 100 2.26 -1.17 -19.96
CA ASP A 100 1.17 -0.58 -20.76
C ASP A 100 0.06 0.24 -20.09
N SER A 101 -0.20 1.39 -20.75
CA SER A 101 -1.45 2.16 -20.84
C SER A 101 -1.74 3.34 -19.87
N GLY A 102 -0.82 4.30 -19.70
CA GLY A 102 -1.15 5.59 -19.09
C GLY A 102 -0.52 6.80 -19.79
N PHE A 103 -1.32 7.80 -20.17
CA PHE A 103 -0.88 9.01 -20.86
C PHE A 103 -0.66 10.15 -19.83
N PHE A 104 0.53 10.25 -19.25
CA PHE A 104 0.97 11.48 -18.55
C PHE A 104 2.12 12.15 -19.32
N PRO A 105 2.10 13.47 -19.49
CA PRO A 105 3.03 14.17 -20.38
C PRO A 105 4.44 14.43 -19.81
N PHE A 106 4.86 13.84 -18.67
CA PHE A 106 6.11 14.27 -18.00
C PHE A 106 7.06 13.19 -17.47
N PHE A 107 6.85 11.90 -17.72
CA PHE A 107 7.75 10.87 -17.15
C PHE A 107 8.13 9.81 -18.18
N TRP A 108 9.03 10.18 -19.10
CA TRP A 108 9.78 9.26 -19.95
C TRP A 108 11.13 8.97 -19.29
N GLY A 109 11.24 7.84 -18.61
CA GLY A 109 12.53 7.38 -18.10
C GLY A 109 12.42 6.48 -16.87
N GLY A 110 12.70 5.19 -17.06
CA GLY A 110 12.90 4.27 -15.94
C GLY A 110 12.78 2.83 -16.40
N GLY A 111 13.90 2.08 -16.29
CA GLY A 111 13.93 0.65 -16.56
C GLY A 111 12.93 -0.15 -15.72
N THR A 112 12.71 -1.39 -16.12
CA THR A 112 11.72 -2.30 -15.53
C THR A 112 11.98 -2.50 -14.03
N ASP A 113 11.14 -1.88 -13.20
CA ASP A 113 11.13 -2.05 -11.76
C ASP A 113 9.83 -2.79 -11.40
N TYR A 114 9.91 -4.12 -11.30
CA TYR A 114 8.77 -4.99 -10.94
C TYR A 114 8.19 -4.69 -9.54
N ASN A 115 8.88 -3.86 -8.75
CA ASN A 115 8.45 -3.44 -7.42
C ASN A 115 7.82 -2.06 -7.42
N ALA A 116 7.86 -1.36 -8.55
CA ALA A 116 7.18 -0.09 -8.69
C ALA A 116 5.68 -0.29 -8.50
N ARG A 117 5.09 0.62 -7.74
CA ARG A 117 3.64 0.79 -7.64
C ARG A 117 3.29 2.14 -8.21
N TYR A 118 2.09 2.22 -8.76
CA TYR A 118 1.58 3.41 -9.39
C TYR A 118 0.20 3.72 -8.88
N LEU A 119 -0.12 5.01 -8.81
CA LEU A 119 -1.46 5.50 -8.60
C LEU A 119 -2.06 5.80 -9.97
N SER A 120 -3.04 5.01 -10.39
CA SER A 120 -3.62 5.03 -11.73
C SER A 120 -5.10 5.40 -11.67
N GLY A 121 -5.56 6.26 -12.58
CA GLY A 121 -6.96 6.69 -12.67
C GLY A 121 -7.12 7.72 -13.78
N HIS A 122 -8.32 7.89 -14.35
CA HIS A 122 -8.59 8.92 -15.37
C HIS A 122 -7.61 8.97 -16.57
N ASN A 123 -7.09 7.82 -17.02
CA ASN A 123 -6.05 7.68 -18.06
C ASN A 123 -4.66 8.22 -17.66
N VAL A 124 -4.44 8.45 -16.38
CA VAL A 124 -3.21 9.01 -15.85
C VAL A 124 -2.61 8.07 -14.77
N SER A 125 -1.29 7.83 -14.79
CA SER A 125 -0.55 6.99 -13.84
C SER A 125 0.71 7.64 -13.23
N LYS A 126 0.80 7.74 -11.89
CA LYS A 126 1.93 8.35 -11.16
C LYS A 126 2.70 7.29 -10.36
N LYS A 127 4.02 7.21 -10.53
CA LYS A 127 4.87 6.30 -9.73
C LYS A 127 4.86 6.73 -8.26
N LEU A 128 4.59 5.79 -7.37
CA LEU A 128 4.59 5.98 -5.92
C LEU A 128 6.00 5.81 -5.35
N ASN A 129 6.42 6.75 -4.52
CA ASN A 129 7.67 6.66 -3.75
C ASN A 129 7.42 6.01 -2.38
N LEU A 130 7.27 4.69 -2.39
CA LEU A 130 6.92 3.90 -1.20
C LEU A 130 8.15 3.60 -0.35
N GLN A 131 7.99 3.64 0.98
CA GLN A 131 8.92 3.03 1.91
C GLN A 131 8.56 1.56 2.10
N LEU A 132 9.47 0.67 1.71
CA LEU A 132 9.28 -0.77 1.82
C LEU A 132 10.31 -1.37 2.79
N ASN A 133 9.85 -2.15 3.77
CA ASN A 133 10.65 -2.87 4.74
C ASN A 133 10.71 -4.36 4.36
N GLY A 134 11.88 -4.84 3.95
CA GLY A 134 12.11 -6.26 3.64
C GLY A 134 13.30 -6.44 2.69
N GLY A 135 14.14 -7.44 2.96
CA GLY A 135 15.28 -7.78 2.10
C GLY A 135 14.89 -8.53 0.82
N SER A 136 13.66 -9.07 0.77
CA SER A 136 13.12 -9.77 -0.38
C SER A 136 12.39 -8.82 -1.31
N TYR A 137 12.77 -8.82 -2.58
CA TYR A 137 12.33 -7.84 -3.56
C TYR A 137 10.83 -7.94 -3.89
N TYR A 138 10.16 -9.08 -3.67
CA TYR A 138 8.94 -9.35 -4.42
C TYR A 138 7.60 -8.97 -3.78
N ASN A 139 7.46 -8.80 -2.46
CA ASN A 139 6.13 -8.67 -1.86
C ASN A 139 6.12 -7.93 -0.51
N ASN A 140 6.61 -6.68 -0.48
CA ASN A 140 6.68 -5.89 0.76
C ASN A 140 5.59 -4.81 0.87
N PHE A 141 4.54 -4.86 0.06
CA PHE A 141 3.49 -3.83 0.02
C PHE A 141 2.11 -4.45 0.07
N ARG A 142 1.31 -4.03 1.05
CA ARG A 142 -0.10 -4.39 1.16
C ARG A 142 -0.95 -3.17 1.41
N PHE A 143 -1.80 -2.82 0.44
CA PHE A 143 -2.80 -1.77 0.59
C PHE A 143 -3.81 -2.14 1.68
N ILE A 144 -4.16 -1.18 2.53
CA ILE A 144 -5.17 -1.36 3.59
C ILE A 144 -6.44 -0.57 3.28
N GLY A 145 -6.30 0.69 2.91
CA GLY A 145 -7.44 1.55 2.61
C GLY A 145 -7.09 3.01 2.38
N TRP A 146 -8.01 3.75 1.78
CA TRP A 146 -7.96 5.19 1.60
C TRP A 146 -8.32 5.92 2.89
N VAL A 147 -7.67 7.04 3.18
CA VAL A 147 -8.01 7.90 4.30
C VAL A 147 -9.16 8.81 3.88
N LYS A 148 -10.30 8.72 4.59
CA LYS A 148 -11.48 9.57 4.40
C LYS A 148 -11.37 10.89 5.16
#